data_AF-A0A8H6YNP9-F1
#
_entry.id   AF-A0A8H6YNP9-F1
#
_cell.length_a   1.000
_cell.length_b   1.000
_cell.length_c   1.000
_cell.angle_alpha   90.00
_cell.angle_beta   90.00
_cell.angle_gamma   90.00
#
_symmetry.space_group_name_H-M   'P 1'
#
loop_
_entity.id
_entity.type
_entity.pdbx_description
1 polymer ?
#
loop_
_entity_poly.entity_id
_entity_poly.type
_entity_poly.pdbx_seq_one_letter_code
_entity_poly.pdbx_strand_id
1 'polypeptide(L)'
;MSTRPSHPRQTSIDEATTRQLEDKLAKRPEKAELIERNILKDDKGLAPALVAAKEKLQRSQLEDQLAKAVASRPPREELEKSGILKDAEEETPAAAAA
;
A
#
# COMPACT_ATOMS: atom_id res chain seq x y z
N MET A 1 -29.65 -47.52 0.20
CA MET A 1 -29.27 -46.99 -1.13
C MET A 1 -29.56 -45.49 -1.13
N SER A 2 -28.54 -44.63 -1.02
CA SER A 2 -28.73 -43.17 -1.02
C SER A 2 -28.22 -42.59 -2.33
N THR A 3 -29.13 -42.06 -3.16
CA THR A 3 -28.81 -41.43 -4.44
C THR A 3 -28.32 -40.00 -4.22
N ARG A 4 -27.14 -39.67 -4.75
CA ARG A 4 -26.55 -38.33 -4.70
C ARG A 4 -27.28 -37.42 -5.70
N PRO A 5 -27.78 -36.24 -5.29
CA PRO A 5 -28.48 -35.34 -6.21
C PRO A 5 -27.51 -34.81 -7.28
N SER A 6 -27.75 -35.20 -8.53
CA SER A 6 -27.06 -34.67 -9.71
C SER A 6 -27.66 -33.31 -10.04
N HIS A 7 -26.92 -32.24 -9.75
CA HIS A 7 -27.30 -30.89 -10.14
C HIS A 7 -26.88 -30.67 -11.61
N PRO A 8 -27.77 -30.18 -12.49
CA PRO A 8 -27.41 -29.89 -13.87
C PRO A 8 -26.38 -28.76 -13.88
N ARG A 9 -25.22 -28.98 -14.51
CA ARG A 9 -24.30 -27.89 -14.84
C ARG A 9 -25.01 -27.00 -15.86
N GLN A 10 -25.41 -25.81 -15.47
CA GLN A 10 -25.91 -24.80 -16.41
C GLN A 10 -24.74 -24.41 -17.32
N THR A 11 -24.82 -24.76 -18.61
CA THR A 11 -23.78 -24.49 -19.61
C THR A 11 -24.20 -23.40 -20.60
N SER A 12 -24.82 -22.33 -20.14
CA SER A 12 -25.14 -21.19 -21.00
C SER A 12 -24.63 -19.93 -20.32
N ILE A 13 -23.48 -19.44 -20.76
CA ILE A 13 -23.03 -18.09 -20.42
C ILE A 13 -24.07 -17.14 -21.02
N ASP A 14 -24.77 -16.38 -20.17
CA ASP A 14 -25.80 -15.45 -20.61
C ASP A 14 -25.19 -14.36 -21.51
N GLU A 15 -25.79 -14.05 -22.66
CA GLU A 15 -25.23 -13.07 -23.60
C GLU A 15 -25.13 -11.65 -23.02
N ALA A 16 -25.98 -11.31 -22.04
CA ALA A 16 -25.82 -10.07 -21.28
C ALA A 16 -24.51 -10.05 -20.47
N THR A 17 -24.09 -11.21 -19.94
CA THR A 17 -22.85 -11.33 -19.16
C THR A 17 -21.61 -11.30 -20.05
N THR A 18 -21.68 -11.81 -21.28
CA THR A 18 -20.57 -11.72 -22.25
C THR A 18 -20.32 -10.27 -22.64
N ARG A 19 -21.37 -9.52 -22.98
CA ARG A 19 -21.26 -8.09 -23.33
C ARG A 19 -20.67 -7.26 -22.19
N GLN A 20 -21.13 -7.50 -20.96
CA GLN A 20 -20.57 -6.83 -19.77
C GLN A 20 -19.10 -7.19 -19.52
N LEU A 21 -18.67 -8.42 -19.82
CA LEU A 21 -17.29 -8.84 -19.69
C LEU A 21 -16.40 -8.14 -20.73
N GLU A 22 -16.85 -8.09 -21.99
CA GLU A 22 -16.16 -7.41 -23.09
C GLU A 22 -15.91 -5.93 -22.78
N ASP A 23 -16.93 -5.23 -22.28
CA ASP A 23 -16.81 -3.82 -21.86
C ASP A 23 -15.76 -3.61 -20.76
N LYS A 24 -15.68 -4.54 -19.80
CA LYS A 24 -14.70 -4.49 -18.70
C LYS A 24 -13.30 -4.80 -19.18
N LEU A 25 -13.15 -5.74 -20.12
CA LEU A 25 -11.85 -6.09 -20.70
C LEU A 25 -11.30 -4.93 -21.55
N ALA A 26 -12.15 -4.20 -22.26
CA ALA A 26 -11.76 -3.03 -23.04
C ALA A 26 -11.21 -1.88 -22.17
N LYS A 27 -11.69 -1.75 -20.93
CA LYS A 27 -11.25 -0.72 -19.96
C LYS A 27 -10.23 -1.23 -18.95
N ARG A 28 -9.60 -2.37 -19.22
CA ARG A 28 -8.66 -3.00 -18.29
C ARG A 28 -7.39 -2.13 -18.17
N PRO A 29 -7.02 -1.68 -16.96
CA PRO A 29 -5.79 -0.93 -16.76
C PRO A 29 -4.56 -1.81 -16.92
N GLU A 30 -3.46 -1.18 -17.32
CA GLU A 30 -2.17 -1.85 -17.50
C GLU A 30 -1.53 -2.24 -16.17
N LYS A 31 -0.62 -3.23 -16.21
CA LYS A 31 0.10 -3.69 -15.01
C LYS A 31 0.84 -2.53 -14.31
N ALA A 32 1.47 -1.66 -15.08
CA ALA A 32 2.22 -0.52 -14.55
C ALA A 32 1.32 0.45 -13.76
N GLU A 33 0.14 0.79 -14.29
CA GLU A 33 -0.83 1.65 -13.61
C GLU A 33 -1.31 1.06 -12.28
N LEU A 34 -1.49 -0.26 -12.23
CA LEU A 34 -1.86 -0.95 -10.98
C LEU A 34 -0.74 -0.89 -9.94
N ILE A 35 0.53 -0.90 -10.37
CA ILE A 35 1.69 -0.76 -9.48
C ILE A 35 1.80 0.67 -8.97
N GLU A 36 1.64 1.67 -9.84
CA GLU A 36 1.65 3.08 -9.47
C GLU A 36 0.56 3.43 -8.46
N ARG A 37 -0.63 2.85 -8.64
CA ARG A 37 -1.75 3.00 -7.68
C ARG A 37 -1.59 2.15 -6.41
N ASN A 38 -0.47 1.45 -6.24
CA ASN A 38 -0.18 0.51 -5.15
C ASN A 38 -1.22 -0.63 -4.99
N ILE A 39 -1.96 -0.93 -6.05
CA ILE A 39 -2.95 -2.02 -6.06
C ILE A 39 -2.24 -3.36 -6.27
N LEU A 40 -1.32 -3.39 -7.23
CA LEU A 40 -0.43 -4.52 -7.47
C LEU A 40 0.94 -4.20 -6.88
N LYS A 41 1.57 -5.16 -6.21
CA LYS A 41 2.93 -4.99 -5.70
C LYS A 41 3.92 -5.25 -6.82
N ASP A 42 5.04 -4.53 -6.80
CA ASP A 42 6.06 -4.66 -7.84
C ASP A 42 6.88 -5.94 -7.61
N ASP A 43 6.33 -7.03 -8.12
CA ASP A 43 6.90 -8.36 -8.08
C ASP A 43 7.78 -8.53 -9.31
N LYS A 44 9.03 -8.07 -9.19
CA LYS A 44 10.11 -8.17 -10.18
C LYS A 44 10.47 -9.64 -10.50
N GLY A 45 9.53 -10.40 -11.06
CA GLY A 45 9.65 -11.83 -11.38
C GLY A 45 9.38 -12.80 -10.23
N LEU A 46 8.84 -12.32 -9.10
CA LEU A 46 8.50 -13.17 -7.95
C LEU A 46 7.13 -13.85 -8.16
N ALA A 47 6.98 -15.05 -7.61
CA ALA A 47 5.72 -15.79 -7.68
C ALA A 47 4.62 -15.08 -6.86
N PRO A 48 3.36 -15.00 -7.36
CA PRO A 48 2.27 -14.31 -6.66
C PRO A 48 2.01 -14.78 -5.23
N ALA A 49 2.26 -16.06 -4.93
CA ALA A 49 2.08 -16.62 -3.60
C ALA A 49 3.10 -16.10 -2.56
N LEU A 50 4.28 -15.65 -2.99
CA LEU A 50 5.37 -15.23 -2.10
C LEU A 50 5.35 -13.73 -1.78
N VAL A 51 4.58 -12.95 -2.53
CA VAL A 51 4.48 -11.49 -2.43
C VAL A 51 4.06 -11.06 -1.03
N ALA A 52 3.01 -11.69 -0.50
CA ALA A 52 2.50 -11.41 0.83
C ALA A 52 3.54 -11.67 1.94
N ALA A 53 4.31 -12.77 1.80
CA ALA A 53 5.36 -13.09 2.77
C ALA A 53 6.52 -12.09 2.70
N LYS A 54 6.92 -11.68 1.49
CA LYS A 54 7.94 -10.65 1.28
C LYS A 54 7.51 -9.30 1.88
N GLU A 55 6.29 -8.84 1.60
CA GLU A 55 5.81 -7.58 2.15
C GLU A 55 5.76 -7.59 3.68
N LYS A 56 5.30 -8.69 4.28
CA LYS A 56 5.30 -8.84 5.73
C LYS A 56 6.71 -8.74 6.31
N LEU A 57 7.69 -9.38 5.68
CA LEU A 57 9.08 -9.30 6.09
C LEU A 57 9.64 -7.88 5.94
N GLN A 58 9.42 -7.24 4.79
CA GLN A 58 9.88 -5.87 4.53
C GLN A 58 9.29 -4.89 5.54
N ARG A 59 8.00 -5.03 5.86
CA ARG A 59 7.33 -4.22 6.87
C ARG A 59 7.95 -4.40 8.25
N SER A 60 8.17 -5.64 8.69
CA SER A 60 8.81 -5.92 9.99
C SER A 60 10.21 -5.31 10.07
N GLN A 61 11.01 -5.43 9.00
CA GLN A 61 12.35 -4.84 8.96
C GLN A 61 12.31 -3.32 9.07
N LEU A 62 11.36 -2.67 8.38
CA LEU A 62 11.18 -1.22 8.47
C LEU A 62 10.70 -0.79 9.86
N GLU A 63 9.78 -1.54 10.47
CA GLU A 63 9.33 -1.29 11.85
C GLU A 63 10.50 -1.36 12.83
N ASP A 64 11.35 -2.38 12.73
CA ASP A 64 12.54 -2.53 13.58
C ASP A 64 13.57 -1.41 13.36
N GLN A 65 13.81 -1.02 12.10
CA GLN A 65 14.71 0.08 11.76
C GLN A 65 14.19 1.42 12.31
N LEU A 66 12.90 1.68 12.14
CA LEU A 66 12.26 2.89 12.62
C LEU A 66 12.28 2.94 14.15
N ALA A 67 11.99 1.82 14.83
CA ALA A 67 12.08 1.73 16.28
C ALA A 67 13.47 2.09 16.81
N LYS A 68 14.53 1.57 16.16
CA LYS A 68 15.93 1.92 16.50
C LYS A 68 16.22 3.40 16.29
N ALA A 69 15.82 3.96 15.14
CA ALA A 69 16.05 5.37 14.81
C ALA A 69 15.31 6.33 15.76
N VAL A 70 14.10 5.96 16.17
CA VAL A 70 13.31 6.72 17.15
C VAL A 70 13.91 6.61 18.55
N ALA A 71 14.43 5.43 18.93
CA ALA A 71 15.12 5.25 20.21
C ALA A 71 16.40 6.09 20.31
N SER A 72 17.14 6.24 19.21
CA SER A 72 18.34 7.09 19.13
C SER A 72 18.04 8.55 18.79
N ARG A 73 16.80 9.02 18.99
CA ARG A 73 16.41 10.39 18.65
C ARG A 73 17.17 11.40 19.53
N PRO A 74 17.95 12.32 18.94
CA PRO A 74 18.68 13.33 19.70
C PRO A 74 17.72 14.27 20.45
N PRO A 75 18.04 14.68 21.69
CA PRO A 75 17.31 15.69 22.42
C PRO A 75 17.45 17.06 21.75
N ARG A 76 16.50 17.95 22.08
CA ARG A 76 16.42 19.31 21.53
C ARG A 76 17.73 20.09 21.67
N GLU A 77 18.36 20.01 22.83
CA GLU A 77 19.61 20.71 23.14
C GLU A 77 20.78 20.31 22.22
N GLU A 78 20.83 19.05 21.78
CA GLU A 78 21.84 18.57 20.82
C GLU A 78 21.56 19.11 19.41
N LEU A 79 20.28 19.30 19.06
CA LEU A 79 19.87 19.90 17.79
C LEU A 79 20.14 21.42 17.75
N GLU A 80 20.03 22.11 18.88
CA GLU A 80 20.42 23.51 19.05
C GLU A 80 21.95 23.68 18.92
N LYS A 81 22.73 22.84 19.62
CA LYS A 81 24.20 22.85 19.53
C LYS A 81 24.73 22.53 18.13
N SER A 82 24.04 21.68 17.38
CA SER A 82 24.38 21.37 15.99
C SER A 82 23.85 22.40 14.99
N GLY A 83 23.19 23.47 15.45
CA GLY A 83 22.65 24.55 14.61
C GLY A 83 21.48 24.14 13.72
N ILE A 84 20.90 22.96 13.96
CA ILE A 84 19.75 22.43 13.20
C ILE A 84 18.45 23.05 13.70
N LEU A 85 18.34 23.25 15.01
CA LEU A 85 17.21 23.92 15.64
C LEU A 85 17.63 25.33 16.09
N LYS A 86 16.87 26.34 15.66
CA LYS A 86 17.03 27.72 16.15
C LYS A 86 16.19 27.89 17.40
N ASP A 87 16.73 28.51 18.44
CA ASP A 87 15.98 28.87 19.64
C ASP A 87 14.78 29.75 19.25
N ALA A 88 13.62 29.40 19.81
CA ALA A 88 12.33 29.97 19.47
C ALA A 88 12.12 31.37 20.09
N GLU A 89 13.11 32.26 19.98
CA GLU A 89 13.01 33.66 20.37
C GLU A 89 13.17 34.66 19.22
N GLU A 90 13.57 34.21 18.02
CA GLU A 90 13.49 35.01 16.79
C GLU A 90 12.25 34.57 16.00
N GLU A 91 11.25 35.45 15.86
CA GLU A 91 9.93 35.29 15.20
C GLU A 91 8.72 35.02 16.13
N THR A 92 8.49 35.89 17.11
CA THR A 92 7.12 36.44 17.30
C THR A 92 7.22 37.94 17.03
N PRO A 93 6.48 38.51 16.05
CA PRO A 93 5.07 38.88 16.31
C PRO A 93 4.19 39.01 15.04
N ALA A 94 3.19 38.15 14.80
CA ALA A 94 2.20 38.42 13.72
C ALA A 94 0.83 37.69 13.78
N ALA A 95 0.32 37.29 14.95
CA ALA A 95 -1.02 36.70 15.05
C ALA A 95 -1.89 37.39 16.13
N ALA A 96 -2.07 38.70 15.98
CA ALA A 96 -3.09 39.48 16.67
C ALA A 96 -3.58 40.63 15.76
N ALA A 97 -4.27 40.31 14.66
CA ALA A 97 -5.16 41.23 13.92
C ALA A 97 -5.87 40.50 12.75
N ALA A 98 -7.17 40.23 12.92
CA ALA A 98 -8.26 40.22 11.93
C ALA A 98 -9.38 39.24 12.35
#